data_AF-A0AAN7Z0W2-F1
#
_entry.id   AF-A0AAN7Z0W2-F1
#
_cell.length_a   1.000
_cell.length_b   1.000
_cell.length_c   1.000
_cell.angle_alpha   90.00
_cell.angle_beta   90.00
_cell.angle_gamma   90.00
#
_symmetry.space_group_name_H-M   'P 1'
#
loop_
_entity.id
_entity.type
_entity.pdbx_description
1 polymer ?
#
loop_
_entity_poly.entity_id
_entity_poly.type
_entity_poly.pdbx_seq_one_letter_code
_entity_poly.pdbx_strand_id
1 'polypeptide(L)'
;MLAIHSTTIIRSSHESTVVRPVQWPRMQTEAIQHWRGMTTVSSHSQLREVRTRNQESQPRSTDSPRSDASFSSSGERVSSNRKPQELTAHLKYLVRAFLKQTRAASPASDTAGKSANSESFVPSPKITFLIDKPSNLICQICQQTPLKLAITADGPGPSMAAILPCGHVACHGCFKMWFANHDSCPFCRATMVHIGCGHQVKPRLLAQDTIHSIPATLSKSGKIGTACFTCVQRNRREISVERWIKLGEEFMAARQEADVLGTDEAMENMRKAQKAFERIPEDDYWVLSSMRYRQW
;
A
#
# COMPACT_ATOMS: atom_id res chain seq x y z
N MET A 1 19.81 28.17 -59.34
CA MET A 1 20.20 26.80 -58.96
C MET A 1 19.55 26.49 -57.62
N LEU A 2 18.38 25.84 -57.64
CA LEU A 2 17.62 25.45 -56.45
C LEU A 2 17.80 23.94 -56.28
N ALA A 3 18.49 23.54 -55.20
CA ALA A 3 18.72 22.14 -54.85
C ALA A 3 17.49 21.58 -54.13
N ILE A 4 16.83 20.62 -54.76
CA ILE A 4 15.70 19.89 -54.21
C ILE A 4 16.27 18.73 -53.40
N HIS A 5 16.13 18.79 -52.07
CA HIS A 5 16.47 17.66 -51.20
C HIS A 5 15.35 16.61 -51.27
N SER A 6 15.65 15.46 -51.88
CA SER A 6 14.80 14.29 -51.87
C SER A 6 14.92 13.55 -50.53
N THR A 7 13.86 13.60 -49.74
CA THR A 7 13.76 12.86 -48.47
C THR A 7 13.34 11.41 -48.76
N THR A 8 14.26 10.47 -48.61
CA THR A 8 14.00 9.04 -48.71
C THR A 8 13.22 8.57 -47.48
N ILE A 9 11.93 8.26 -47.66
CA ILE A 9 11.08 7.64 -46.63
C ILE A 9 11.38 6.14 -46.62
N ILE A 10 12.10 5.68 -45.59
CA ILE A 10 12.30 4.25 -45.32
C ILE A 10 11.01 3.73 -44.66
N ARG A 11 10.20 3.00 -45.45
CA ARG A 11 9.05 2.24 -44.93
C ARG A 11 9.58 1.02 -44.19
N SER A 12 9.58 1.09 -42.86
CA SER A 12 9.71 -0.06 -41.96
C SER A 12 8.47 -0.96 -42.14
N SER A 13 8.65 -2.11 -42.78
CA SER A 13 7.67 -3.18 -42.81
C SER A 13 7.60 -3.82 -41.42
N HIS A 14 6.66 -3.35 -40.61
CA HIS A 14 6.22 -4.05 -39.41
C HIS A 14 5.52 -5.34 -39.84
N GLU A 15 6.26 -6.45 -39.80
CA GLU A 15 5.69 -7.79 -39.76
C GLU A 15 4.92 -7.92 -38.45
N SER A 16 3.59 -7.82 -38.56
CA SER A 16 2.67 -8.12 -37.47
C SER A 16 2.71 -9.61 -37.20
N THR A 17 3.60 -10.04 -36.31
CA THR A 17 3.59 -11.40 -35.77
C THR A 17 2.25 -11.59 -35.06
N VAL A 18 1.33 -12.31 -35.71
CA VAL A 18 0.08 -12.73 -35.11
C VAL A 18 0.42 -13.71 -34.00
N VAL A 19 0.57 -13.20 -32.78
CA VAL A 19 0.73 -14.01 -31.58
C VAL A 19 -0.57 -14.81 -31.42
N ARG A 20 -0.53 -16.09 -31.78
CA ARG A 20 -1.63 -17.01 -31.49
C ARG A 20 -1.82 -17.04 -29.96
N PRO A 21 -3.03 -16.82 -29.45
CA PRO A 21 -3.29 -16.92 -28.02
C PRO A 21 -2.96 -18.34 -27.57
N VAL A 22 -2.08 -18.47 -26.57
CA VAL A 22 -1.73 -19.75 -25.94
C VAL A 22 -3.01 -20.35 -25.38
N GLN A 23 -3.41 -21.49 -25.94
CA GLN A 23 -4.61 -22.21 -25.53
C GLN A 23 -4.24 -23.11 -24.35
N TRP A 24 -4.58 -22.65 -23.14
CA TRP A 24 -4.26 -23.37 -21.90
C TRP A 24 -5.23 -24.56 -21.69
N PRO A 25 -4.76 -25.70 -21.15
CA PRO A 25 -5.62 -26.79 -20.69
C PRO A 25 -6.69 -26.28 -19.71
N ARG A 26 -7.93 -26.76 -19.85
CA ARG A 26 -9.12 -26.25 -19.14
C ARG A 26 -8.96 -26.13 -17.62
N MET A 27 -8.21 -27.05 -16.99
CA MET A 27 -7.93 -27.06 -15.55
C MET A 27 -7.03 -25.90 -15.07
N GLN A 28 -6.08 -25.44 -15.89
CA GLN A 28 -5.15 -24.36 -15.50
C GLN A 28 -5.84 -22.99 -15.53
N THR A 29 -6.84 -22.83 -16.40
CA THR A 29 -7.67 -21.62 -16.48
C THR A 29 -8.50 -21.43 -15.21
N GLU A 30 -9.01 -22.50 -14.61
CA GLU A 30 -9.81 -22.43 -13.38
C GLU A 30 -8.98 -22.06 -12.15
N ALA A 31 -7.76 -22.60 -12.00
CA ALA A 31 -6.86 -22.22 -10.92
C ALA A 31 -6.42 -20.74 -11.01
N ILE A 32 -6.13 -20.25 -12.22
CA ILE A 32 -5.83 -18.84 -12.48
C ILE A 32 -7.05 -17.96 -12.22
N GLN A 33 -8.26 -18.38 -12.62
CA GLN A 33 -9.49 -17.63 -12.35
C GLN A 33 -9.88 -17.63 -10.87
N HIS A 34 -9.70 -18.74 -10.17
CA HIS A 34 -9.92 -18.85 -8.73
C HIS A 34 -8.96 -17.92 -7.97
N TRP A 35 -7.67 -17.94 -8.34
CA TRP A 35 -6.69 -17.03 -7.75
C TRP A 35 -6.94 -15.56 -8.11
N ARG A 36 -7.37 -15.25 -9.34
CA ARG A 36 -7.85 -13.90 -9.71
C ARG A 36 -9.03 -13.51 -8.84
N GLY A 37 -10.03 -14.38 -8.66
CA GLY A 37 -11.17 -14.19 -7.78
C GLY A 37 -10.73 -13.84 -6.35
N MET A 38 -9.86 -14.65 -5.75
CA MET A 38 -9.33 -14.43 -4.39
C MET A 38 -8.56 -13.11 -4.24
N THR A 39 -7.93 -12.61 -5.31
CA THR A 39 -7.09 -11.40 -5.27
C THR A 39 -7.77 -10.14 -5.79
N THR A 40 -8.95 -10.25 -6.42
CA THR A 40 -9.76 -9.13 -6.91
C THR A 40 -10.92 -8.73 -5.98
N VAL A 41 -11.24 -9.49 -4.93
CA VAL A 41 -12.29 -9.07 -3.99
C VAL A 41 -11.76 -8.03 -2.99
N SER A 42 -11.85 -6.77 -3.38
CA SER A 42 -12.29 -5.71 -2.46
C SER A 42 -12.66 -4.47 -3.25
N SER A 43 -13.97 -4.29 -3.48
CA SER A 43 -14.67 -3.00 -3.50
C SER A 43 -16.18 -3.23 -3.67
N HIS A 44 -16.94 -3.05 -2.59
CA HIS A 44 -18.37 -2.68 -2.54
C HIS A 44 -19.46 -3.54 -3.22
N SER A 45 -20.23 -4.27 -2.41
CA SER A 45 -21.68 -4.08 -2.17
C SER A 45 -22.27 -5.33 -1.50
N GLN A 46 -23.32 -5.15 -0.67
CA GLN A 46 -23.97 -6.15 0.21
C GLN A 46 -23.18 -6.41 1.51
N LEU A 47 -23.62 -6.02 2.70
CA LEU A 47 -24.96 -6.09 3.28
C LEU A 47 -25.25 -4.85 4.14
N ARG A 48 -26.22 -4.06 3.70
CA ARG A 48 -27.02 -3.17 4.54
C ARG A 48 -28.47 -3.44 4.17
N GLU A 49 -29.14 -4.36 4.88
CA GLU A 49 -30.59 -4.28 5.11
C GLU A 49 -31.10 -5.26 6.20
N VAL A 50 -31.54 -4.64 7.29
CA VAL A 50 -32.76 -4.92 8.06
C VAL A 50 -32.89 -6.28 8.79
N ARG A 51 -32.82 -6.20 10.13
CA ARG A 51 -33.96 -6.64 10.96
C ARG A 51 -34.02 -5.92 12.31
N THR A 52 -34.98 -5.02 12.42
CA THR A 52 -35.62 -4.56 13.67
C THR A 52 -36.64 -5.60 14.12
N ARG A 53 -36.56 -6.11 15.37
CA ARG A 53 -37.73 -6.31 16.26
C ARG A 53 -37.34 -6.82 17.67
N ASN A 54 -37.85 -6.07 18.65
CA ASN A 54 -38.45 -6.44 19.93
C ASN A 54 -37.67 -7.13 21.08
N GLN A 55 -37.68 -6.37 22.20
CA GLN A 55 -37.89 -6.72 23.61
C GLN A 55 -38.44 -8.13 23.92
N GLU A 56 -37.90 -8.80 24.96
CA GLU A 56 -38.59 -9.06 26.25
C GLU A 56 -37.70 -9.79 27.29
N SER A 57 -37.65 -9.22 28.50
CA SER A 57 -37.78 -9.81 29.84
C SER A 57 -36.93 -11.01 30.38
N GLN A 58 -36.12 -10.69 31.41
CA GLN A 58 -35.96 -11.36 32.75
C GLN A 58 -35.23 -12.73 32.88
N PRO A 59 -34.92 -13.25 34.11
CA PRO A 59 -34.03 -12.73 35.18
C PRO A 59 -33.08 -13.80 35.82
N ARG A 60 -32.24 -13.36 36.79
CA ARG A 60 -31.58 -14.08 37.94
C ARG A 60 -30.67 -15.30 37.68
N SER A 61 -29.45 -15.28 38.26
CA SER A 61 -29.09 -16.04 39.49
C SER A 61 -27.57 -16.27 39.68
N THR A 62 -27.11 -16.00 40.92
CA THR A 62 -26.08 -16.67 41.76
C THR A 62 -24.59 -16.77 41.37
N ASP A 63 -23.79 -15.99 42.10
CA ASP A 63 -22.81 -16.36 43.15
C ASP A 63 -21.77 -17.50 42.99
N SER A 64 -20.55 -17.14 43.40
CA SER A 64 -19.47 -17.93 44.08
C SER A 64 -18.21 -18.29 43.24
N PRO A 65 -17.06 -18.61 43.87
CA PRO A 65 -15.95 -17.65 44.02
C PRO A 65 -14.64 -18.13 43.35
N ARG A 66 -13.67 -17.22 43.21
CA ARG A 66 -12.34 -17.49 42.67
C ARG A 66 -11.38 -17.98 43.76
N SER A 67 -10.69 -19.08 43.46
CA SER A 67 -9.53 -19.58 44.20
C SER A 67 -8.21 -19.20 43.53
N ASP A 68 -7.32 -18.73 44.40
CA ASP A 68 -5.87 -18.68 44.45
C ASP A 68 -4.96 -19.05 43.27
N ALA A 69 -4.14 -18.03 42.95
CA ALA A 69 -2.70 -18.04 42.77
C ALA A 69 -1.96 -19.36 42.50
N SER A 70 -1.30 -19.42 41.34
CA SER A 70 0.00 -20.07 41.17
C SER A 70 0.76 -19.38 40.03
N PHE A 71 1.71 -18.51 40.39
CA PHE A 71 2.69 -17.93 39.48
C PHE A 71 3.80 -18.95 39.21
N SER A 72 3.74 -19.61 38.06
CA SER A 72 4.85 -20.40 37.53
C SER A 72 5.54 -19.60 36.43
N SER A 73 6.67 -18.97 36.77
CA SER A 73 7.51 -18.18 35.87
C SER A 73 8.33 -19.12 34.97
N SER A 74 7.71 -19.56 33.88
CA SER A 74 8.42 -20.21 32.77
C SER A 74 8.99 -19.15 31.84
N GLY A 75 10.32 -19.17 31.65
CA GLY A 75 11.03 -18.25 30.77
C GLY A 75 10.52 -18.32 29.34
N GLU A 76 9.77 -17.30 28.95
CA GLU A 76 9.28 -17.13 27.59
C GLU A 76 10.46 -16.86 26.65
N ARG A 77 10.88 -17.91 25.93
CA ARG A 77 11.59 -17.73 24.67
C ARG A 77 10.61 -17.04 23.74
N VAL A 78 10.72 -15.72 23.62
CA VAL A 78 9.91 -14.89 22.74
C VAL A 78 10.13 -15.34 21.30
N SER A 79 9.27 -16.25 20.85
CA SER A 79 9.21 -16.70 19.47
C SER A 79 8.81 -15.50 18.62
N SER A 80 9.78 -14.93 17.89
CA SER A 80 9.60 -13.68 17.14
C SER A 80 8.72 -13.82 15.88
N ASN A 81 8.03 -14.94 15.70
CA ASN A 81 7.09 -15.20 14.60
C ASN A 81 5.71 -14.54 14.82
N ARG A 82 5.67 -13.33 15.39
CA ARG A 82 4.40 -12.58 15.44
C ARG A 82 4.03 -12.17 14.03
N LYS A 83 2.79 -12.44 13.64
CA LYS A 83 2.28 -12.13 12.31
C LYS A 83 2.41 -10.61 12.08
N PRO A 84 2.82 -10.15 10.89
CA PRO A 84 3.10 -8.74 10.60
C PRO A 84 1.86 -7.83 10.78
N GLN A 85 0.67 -8.40 10.69
CA GLN A 85 -0.59 -7.70 11.00
C GLN A 85 -0.68 -7.28 12.47
N GLU A 86 -0.19 -8.11 13.40
CA GLU A 86 -0.18 -7.80 14.84
C GLU A 86 0.81 -6.68 15.15
N LEU A 87 1.98 -6.67 14.51
CA LEU A 87 2.97 -5.60 14.69
C LEU A 87 2.40 -4.25 14.21
N THR A 88 1.70 -4.24 13.07
CA THR A 88 1.07 -3.03 12.53
C THR A 88 -0.07 -2.55 13.43
N ALA A 89 -0.90 -3.45 13.95
CA ALA A 89 -1.97 -3.12 14.89
C ALA A 89 -1.39 -2.57 16.21
N HIS A 90 -0.33 -3.17 16.72
CA HIS A 90 0.37 -2.72 17.91
C HIS A 90 1.00 -1.33 17.72
N LEU A 91 1.66 -1.08 16.59
CA LEU A 91 2.21 0.25 16.28
C LEU A 91 1.10 1.31 16.17
N LYS A 92 -0.03 0.98 15.51
CA LYS A 92 -1.21 1.85 15.46
C LYS A 92 -1.75 2.18 16.85
N TYR A 93 -1.78 1.19 17.75
CA TYR A 93 -2.17 1.37 19.14
C TYR A 93 -1.21 2.31 19.88
N LEU A 94 0.10 2.09 19.78
CA LEU A 94 1.12 2.93 20.41
C LEU A 94 1.04 4.38 19.92
N VAL A 95 0.91 4.60 18.61
CA VAL A 95 0.77 5.94 18.03
C VAL A 95 -0.51 6.62 18.53
N ARG A 96 -1.65 5.92 18.59
CA ARG A 96 -2.90 6.46 19.15
C ARG A 96 -2.75 6.81 20.63
N ALA A 97 -2.10 5.96 21.42
CA ALA A 97 -1.88 6.19 22.85
C ALA A 97 -1.01 7.43 23.07
N PHE A 98 0.11 7.55 22.35
CA PHE A 98 0.99 8.72 22.36
C PHE A 98 0.25 10.01 21.97
N LEU A 99 -0.53 9.96 20.88
CA LEU A 99 -1.34 11.10 20.43
C LEU A 99 -2.40 11.52 21.46
N LYS A 100 -3.01 10.56 22.16
CA LYS A 100 -3.99 10.82 23.22
C LYS A 100 -3.33 11.48 24.43
N GLN A 101 -2.18 10.97 24.86
CA GLN A 101 -1.44 11.50 26.01
C GLN A 101 -0.91 12.91 25.77
N THR A 102 -0.32 13.16 24.60
CA THR A 102 0.19 14.50 24.25
C THR A 102 -0.91 15.54 24.03
N ARG A 103 -2.15 15.15 23.74
CA ARG A 103 -3.29 16.08 23.72
C ARG A 103 -3.78 16.45 25.11
N ALA A 104 -3.76 15.52 26.05
CA ALA A 104 -4.17 15.78 27.43
C ALA A 104 -3.16 16.67 28.19
N ALA A 105 -1.88 16.59 27.84
CA ALA A 105 -0.80 17.27 28.55
C ALA A 105 -0.42 18.65 27.99
N SER A 106 -1.06 19.12 26.91
CA SER A 106 -0.71 20.41 26.29
C SER A 106 -1.56 21.54 26.89
N PRO A 107 -1.05 22.32 27.87
CA PRO A 107 -1.69 23.58 28.22
C PRO A 107 -1.69 24.49 26.98
N ALA A 108 -2.77 25.24 26.79
CA ALA A 108 -2.87 26.24 25.73
C ALA A 108 -1.75 27.27 25.94
N SER A 109 -0.63 27.09 25.25
CA SER A 109 0.48 28.03 25.27
C SER A 109 0.24 29.05 24.17
N ASP A 110 -0.28 30.21 24.57
CA ASP A 110 -0.38 31.41 23.74
C ASP A 110 1.03 31.94 23.42
N THR A 111 1.76 31.24 22.57
CA THR A 111 3.00 31.74 21.99
C THR A 111 2.68 32.54 20.73
N ALA A 112 2.10 33.72 20.95
CA ALA A 112 1.99 34.78 19.95
C ALA A 112 3.40 35.32 19.67
N GLY A 113 4.11 34.82 18.64
CA GLY A 113 5.49 35.29 18.48
C GLY A 113 6.34 34.81 17.30
N LYS A 114 5.76 34.54 16.13
CA LYS A 114 6.36 34.80 14.80
C LYS A 114 5.46 34.18 13.74
N SER A 115 4.89 35.03 12.89
CA SER A 115 4.17 34.59 11.70
C SER A 115 5.17 33.93 10.76
N ALA A 116 5.36 32.61 10.91
CA ALA A 116 6.01 31.76 9.93
C ALA A 116 5.14 31.77 8.68
N ASN A 117 5.32 32.79 7.86
CA ASN A 117 4.59 32.98 6.62
C ASN A 117 4.76 31.74 5.74
N SER A 118 3.61 31.19 5.35
CA SER A 118 3.30 30.64 4.03
C SER A 118 4.11 29.46 3.48
N GLU A 119 4.92 28.76 4.27
CA GLU A 119 5.55 27.55 3.73
C GLU A 119 4.56 26.38 3.77
N SER A 120 3.92 26.11 2.62
CA SER A 120 3.18 24.88 2.36
C SER A 120 4.08 23.65 2.29
N PHE A 121 5.40 23.83 2.42
CA PHE A 121 6.40 22.79 2.40
C PHE A 121 6.62 22.19 3.79
N VAL A 122 6.49 20.87 3.90
CA VAL A 122 6.65 20.12 5.14
C VAL A 122 7.72 19.04 4.92
N PRO A 123 8.99 19.28 5.31
CA PRO A 123 10.08 18.35 5.04
C PRO A 123 9.91 17.02 5.79
N SER A 124 9.38 17.08 7.01
CA SER A 124 9.20 15.91 7.88
C SER A 124 7.76 15.81 8.38
N PRO A 125 6.83 15.26 7.57
CA PRO A 125 5.39 15.25 7.88
C PRO A 125 5.07 14.57 9.23
N LYS A 126 5.82 13.54 9.59
CA LYS A 126 5.64 12.85 10.87
C LYS A 126 5.92 13.78 12.05
N ILE A 127 7.02 14.53 12.00
CA ILE A 127 7.41 15.48 13.05
C ILE A 127 6.39 16.61 13.09
N THR A 128 6.15 17.27 11.95
CA THR A 128 5.28 18.45 11.88
C THR A 128 3.86 18.16 12.36
N PHE A 129 3.24 17.06 11.93
CA PHE A 129 1.84 16.80 12.27
C PHE A 129 1.62 16.02 13.57
N LEU A 130 2.62 15.27 14.07
CA LEU A 130 2.48 14.53 15.34
C LEU A 130 3.05 15.28 16.54
N ILE A 131 4.15 16.02 16.34
CA ILE A 131 4.90 16.69 17.41
C ILE A 131 4.53 18.18 17.41
N ASP A 132 4.80 18.89 16.31
CA ASP A 132 4.66 20.36 16.26
C ASP A 132 3.20 20.82 16.25
N LYS A 133 2.29 19.99 15.70
CA LYS A 133 0.84 20.19 15.69
C LYS A 133 0.43 21.63 15.29
N PRO A 134 0.78 22.09 14.08
CA PRO A 134 0.49 23.45 13.66
C PRO A 134 -1.02 23.71 13.69
N SER A 135 -1.44 24.76 14.41
CA SER A 135 -2.86 25.14 14.56
C SER A 135 -3.38 26.02 13.42
N ASN A 136 -2.47 26.69 12.71
CA ASN A 136 -2.81 27.77 11.78
C ASN A 136 -2.43 27.46 10.32
N LEU A 137 -2.32 26.18 9.96
CA LEU A 137 -1.95 25.80 8.60
C LEU A 137 -3.14 26.00 7.66
N ILE A 138 -3.11 27.03 6.82
CA ILE A 138 -4.15 27.29 5.82
C ILE A 138 -3.70 26.78 4.45
N CYS A 139 -4.61 26.15 3.71
CA CYS A 139 -4.38 25.70 2.35
C CYS A 139 -3.98 26.88 1.46
N GLN A 140 -2.77 26.85 0.91
CA GLN A 140 -2.26 27.95 0.08
C GLN A 140 -2.86 28.01 -1.34
N ILE A 141 -3.62 26.98 -1.76
CA ILE A 141 -4.33 26.98 -3.05
C ILE A 141 -5.64 27.77 -2.94
N CYS A 142 -6.49 27.44 -1.96
CA CYS A 142 -7.78 28.11 -1.80
C CYS A 142 -7.76 29.28 -0.80
N GLN A 143 -6.70 29.41 0.01
CA GLN A 143 -6.49 30.43 1.04
C GLN A 143 -7.59 30.54 2.10
N GLN A 144 -8.49 29.55 2.17
CA GLN A 144 -9.68 29.58 3.03
C GLN A 144 -9.72 28.41 3.99
N THR A 145 -9.31 27.22 3.56
CA THR A 145 -9.52 25.98 4.31
C THR A 145 -8.38 25.73 5.30
N PRO A 146 -8.65 25.62 6.61
CA PRO A 146 -7.68 25.14 7.58
C PRO A 146 -7.37 23.66 7.34
N LEU A 147 -6.09 23.33 7.23
CA LEU A 147 -5.61 21.99 6.96
C LEU A 147 -5.64 21.15 8.24
N LYS A 148 -6.37 20.03 8.19
CA LYS A 148 -6.52 19.10 9.30
C LYS A 148 -6.12 17.69 8.87
N LEU A 149 -5.57 16.93 9.83
CA LEU A 149 -5.39 15.50 9.65
C LEU A 149 -6.75 14.81 9.60
N ALA A 150 -6.94 13.95 8.61
CA ALA A 150 -8.07 13.05 8.59
C ALA A 150 -7.96 12.00 9.72
N ILE A 151 -9.10 11.44 10.13
CA ILE A 151 -9.11 10.35 11.13
C ILE A 151 -8.61 9.06 10.48
N THR A 152 -9.11 8.77 9.28
CA THR A 152 -8.78 7.58 8.47
C THR A 152 -8.41 7.99 7.05
N ALA A 153 -7.63 7.15 6.38
CA ALA A 153 -7.33 7.31 4.96
C ALA A 153 -8.53 7.04 4.03
N ASP A 154 -9.50 6.25 4.51
CA ASP A 154 -10.68 5.85 3.75
C ASP A 154 -11.76 6.95 3.81
N GLY A 155 -12.27 7.35 2.63
CA GLY A 155 -13.31 8.37 2.49
C GLY A 155 -12.91 9.80 2.87
N PRO A 156 -11.77 10.34 2.36
CA PRO A 156 -11.33 11.67 2.75
C PRO A 156 -12.28 12.77 2.29
N GLY A 157 -12.67 13.64 3.22
CA GLY A 157 -13.31 14.91 2.89
C GLY A 157 -12.38 15.81 2.06
N PRO A 158 -12.93 16.70 1.20
CA PRO A 158 -12.13 17.56 0.32
C PRO A 158 -11.27 18.58 1.07
N SER A 159 -11.63 18.91 2.32
CA SER A 159 -10.90 19.84 3.19
C SER A 159 -9.72 19.22 3.93
N MET A 160 -9.55 17.89 3.88
CA MET A 160 -8.49 17.21 4.60
C MET A 160 -7.12 17.49 3.98
N ALA A 161 -6.09 17.54 4.82
CA ALA A 161 -4.73 17.78 4.36
C ALA A 161 -4.21 16.58 3.55
N ALA A 162 -3.60 16.86 2.41
CA ALA A 162 -2.87 15.90 1.58
C ALA A 162 -1.48 16.45 1.28
N ILE A 163 -0.54 15.57 0.98
CA ILE A 163 0.86 15.89 0.72
C ILE A 163 1.34 15.26 -0.59
N LEU A 164 2.19 15.99 -1.30
CA LEU A 164 2.91 15.51 -2.49
C LEU A 164 4.31 15.00 -2.13
N PRO A 165 4.97 14.20 -2.99
CA PRO A 165 6.31 13.70 -2.74
C PRO A 165 7.33 14.81 -2.48
N CYS A 166 7.19 15.94 -3.17
CA CYS A 166 8.01 17.14 -2.98
C CYS A 166 7.79 17.86 -1.64
N GLY A 167 6.98 17.32 -0.73
CA GLY A 167 6.71 17.86 0.61
C GLY A 167 5.67 18.96 0.68
N HIS A 168 5.10 19.41 -0.44
CA HIS A 168 4.06 20.43 -0.41
C HIS A 168 2.70 19.87 0.01
N VAL A 169 2.00 20.60 0.88
CA VAL A 169 0.72 20.25 1.48
C VAL A 169 -0.38 21.20 1.03
N ALA A 170 -1.54 20.67 0.70
CA ALA A 170 -2.75 21.43 0.41
C ALA A 170 -4.00 20.63 0.79
N CYS A 171 -5.18 21.21 0.57
CA CYS A 171 -6.43 20.50 0.73
C CYS A 171 -6.56 19.40 -0.34
N HIS A 172 -7.05 18.22 0.03
CA HIS A 172 -7.19 17.08 -0.89
C HIS A 172 -8.03 17.43 -2.12
N GLY A 173 -9.14 18.15 -1.95
CA GLY A 173 -9.98 18.62 -3.04
C GLY A 173 -9.25 19.59 -3.99
N CYS A 174 -8.39 20.45 -3.44
CA CYS A 174 -7.60 21.42 -4.19
C CYS A 174 -6.59 20.70 -5.10
N PHE A 175 -5.87 19.70 -4.56
CA PHE A 175 -4.96 18.90 -5.39
C PHE A 175 -5.71 18.06 -6.42
N LYS A 176 -6.85 17.45 -6.06
CA LYS A 176 -7.67 16.70 -7.00
C LYS A 176 -8.11 17.56 -8.19
N MET A 177 -8.54 18.80 -7.92
CA MET A 177 -8.92 19.75 -8.96
C MET A 177 -7.71 20.16 -9.82
N TRP A 178 -6.58 20.48 -9.20
CA TRP A 178 -5.35 20.87 -9.90
C TRP A 178 -4.88 19.78 -10.86
N PHE A 179 -4.81 18.54 -10.38
CA PHE A 179 -4.33 17.39 -11.12
C PHE A 179 -5.30 16.86 -12.19
N ALA A 180 -6.52 17.40 -12.29
CA ALA A 180 -7.38 17.14 -13.43
C ALA A 180 -6.81 17.72 -14.73
N ASN A 181 -6.03 18.80 -14.65
CA ASN A 181 -5.53 19.54 -15.82
C ASN A 181 -3.99 19.70 -15.85
N HIS A 182 -3.29 19.29 -14.79
CA HIS A 182 -1.85 19.49 -14.63
C HIS A 182 -1.20 18.22 -14.11
N ASP A 183 0.07 18.05 -14.43
CA ASP A 183 0.88 16.91 -14.01
C ASP A 183 2.06 17.35 -13.13
N SER A 184 2.00 18.56 -12.56
CA SER A 184 3.08 19.15 -11.77
C SER A 184 2.58 19.71 -10.44
N CYS A 185 3.46 19.84 -9.46
CA CYS A 185 3.13 20.47 -8.19
C CYS A 185 2.77 21.96 -8.37
N PRO A 186 1.65 22.46 -7.80
CA PRO A 186 1.26 23.87 -7.93
C PRO A 186 2.26 24.85 -7.27
N PHE A 187 3.12 24.35 -6.38
CA PHE A 187 4.05 25.17 -5.60
C PHE A 187 5.45 25.19 -6.22
N CYS A 188 6.06 24.02 -6.41
CA CYS A 188 7.43 23.92 -6.92
C CYS A 188 7.55 23.50 -8.39
N ARG A 189 6.42 23.22 -9.06
CA ARG A 189 6.36 22.78 -10.46
C ARG A 189 7.11 21.49 -10.79
N ALA A 190 7.57 20.75 -9.77
CA ALA A 190 8.12 19.42 -9.98
C ALA A 190 7.07 18.51 -10.63
N THR A 191 7.48 17.75 -11.65
CA THR A 191 6.63 16.78 -12.35
C THR A 191 6.16 15.70 -11.37
N MET A 192 4.88 15.37 -11.42
CA MET A 192 4.16 14.44 -10.54
C MET A 192 3.66 13.25 -11.36
N VAL A 193 4.59 12.62 -12.09
CA VAL A 193 4.34 11.47 -12.96
C VAL A 193 5.42 10.42 -12.74
N HIS A 194 5.02 9.15 -12.74
CA HIS A 194 5.94 8.01 -12.72
C HIS A 194 6.52 7.77 -14.11
N ILE A 195 7.81 8.05 -14.30
CA ILE A 195 8.47 8.07 -15.62
C ILE A 195 8.36 6.77 -16.42
N GLY A 196 8.30 5.61 -15.75
CA GLY A 196 8.26 4.29 -16.37
C GLY A 196 6.86 3.78 -16.69
N CYS A 197 5.81 4.34 -16.10
CA CYS A 197 4.43 3.94 -16.42
C CYS A 197 3.50 5.09 -16.84
N GLY A 198 3.97 6.34 -16.85
CA GLY A 198 3.20 7.52 -17.26
C GLY A 198 2.04 7.91 -16.32
N HIS A 199 1.77 7.14 -15.26
CA HIS A 199 0.70 7.44 -14.32
C HIS A 199 1.05 8.64 -13.45
N GLN A 200 0.07 9.51 -13.23
CA GLN A 200 0.17 10.64 -12.32
C GLN A 200 0.29 10.15 -10.86
N VAL A 201 1.15 10.82 -10.08
CA VAL A 201 1.30 10.60 -8.65
C VAL A 201 0.04 11.11 -7.94
N LYS A 202 -0.54 10.27 -7.10
CA LYS A 202 -1.71 10.64 -6.30
C LYS A 202 -1.27 11.39 -5.04
N PRO A 203 -1.87 12.54 -4.70
CA PRO A 203 -1.65 13.16 -3.40
C PRO A 203 -1.95 12.18 -2.28
N ARG A 204 -1.04 12.08 -1.32
CA ARG A 204 -1.22 11.18 -0.17
C ARG A 204 -1.97 11.91 0.92
N LEU A 205 -3.08 11.34 1.37
CA LEU A 205 -3.83 11.91 2.48
C LEU A 205 -3.01 11.84 3.77
N LEU A 206 -3.04 12.92 4.55
CA LEU A 206 -2.51 12.95 5.91
C LEU A 206 -3.61 12.51 6.88
N ALA A 207 -3.55 11.26 7.33
CA ALA A 207 -4.50 10.71 8.30
C ALA A 207 -3.79 10.15 9.54
N GLN A 208 -4.46 10.18 10.70
CA GLN A 208 -3.89 9.73 11.98
C GLN A 208 -3.46 8.26 11.95
N ASP A 209 -4.18 7.42 11.22
CA ASP A 209 -3.92 5.98 11.10
C ASP A 209 -2.89 5.59 10.04
N THR A 210 -2.44 6.55 9.22
CA THR A 210 -1.52 6.30 8.09
C THR A 210 -0.33 7.24 8.05
N ILE A 211 -0.27 8.27 8.90
CA ILE A 211 0.85 9.21 9.00
C ILE A 211 2.20 8.52 9.25
N HIS A 212 2.22 7.42 10.01
CA HIS A 212 3.43 6.63 10.24
C HIS A 212 3.96 5.93 8.97
N SER A 213 3.09 5.70 7.99
CA SER A 213 3.41 5.07 6.69
C SER A 213 3.87 6.06 5.62
N ILE A 214 3.82 7.36 5.90
CA ILE A 214 4.23 8.38 4.92
C ILE A 214 5.76 8.29 4.73
N PRO A 215 6.25 8.17 3.48
CA PRO A 215 7.67 8.16 3.21
C PRO A 215 8.31 9.51 3.53
N ALA A 216 9.64 9.56 3.58
CA ALA A 216 10.34 10.83 3.64
C ALA A 216 10.00 11.67 2.39
N THR A 217 9.81 12.97 2.56
CA THR A 217 9.59 13.85 1.41
C THR A 217 10.86 13.91 0.58
N LEU A 218 10.68 13.94 -0.73
CA LEU A 218 11.73 14.17 -1.69
C LEU A 218 12.08 15.65 -1.60
N SER A 219 13.30 15.96 -1.15
CA SER A 219 13.86 17.30 -1.31
C SER A 219 13.95 17.67 -2.80
N LYS A 220 14.35 18.90 -3.14
CA LYS A 220 14.35 19.45 -4.52
C LYS A 220 15.05 18.59 -5.60
N SER A 221 15.80 17.56 -5.23
CA SER A 221 16.51 16.62 -6.12
C SER A 221 16.09 15.15 -5.98
N GLY A 222 15.14 14.81 -5.11
CA GLY A 222 14.68 13.43 -4.97
C GLY A 222 13.89 12.97 -6.21
N LYS A 223 14.04 11.69 -6.58
CA LYS A 223 13.34 11.10 -7.74
C LYS A 223 12.08 10.37 -7.30
N ILE A 224 10.96 10.65 -7.97
CA ILE A 224 9.75 9.83 -7.88
C ILE A 224 10.05 8.44 -8.46
N GLY A 225 9.50 7.39 -7.86
CA GLY A 225 9.69 6.01 -8.33
C GLY A 225 9.30 5.85 -9.80
N THR A 226 9.98 4.95 -10.52
CA THR A 226 9.75 4.76 -11.96
C THR A 226 8.35 4.27 -12.28
N ALA A 227 7.72 3.48 -11.42
CA ALA A 227 6.36 2.99 -11.62
C ALA A 227 5.51 3.22 -10.37
N CYS A 228 4.20 3.43 -10.57
CA CYS A 228 3.25 3.54 -9.48
C CYS A 228 3.07 2.19 -8.76
N PHE A 229 2.58 2.22 -7.52
CA PHE A 229 2.35 1.00 -6.73
C PHE A 229 1.52 -0.05 -7.46
N THR A 230 0.46 0.36 -8.18
CA THR A 230 -0.38 -0.56 -8.95
C THR A 230 0.37 -1.23 -10.09
N CYS A 231 1.21 -0.50 -10.82
CA CYS A 231 2.05 -1.06 -11.90
C CYS A 231 3.12 -1.98 -11.33
N VAL A 232 3.78 -1.60 -10.23
CA VAL A 232 4.76 -2.44 -9.55
C VAL A 232 4.11 -3.73 -9.06
N GLN A 233 2.92 -3.64 -8.45
CA GLN A 233 2.16 -4.80 -8.00
C GLN A 233 1.76 -5.71 -9.17
N ARG A 234 1.29 -5.14 -10.29
CA ARG A 234 0.96 -5.92 -11.49
C ARG A 234 2.18 -6.65 -12.03
N ASN A 235 3.28 -5.93 -12.29
CA ASN A 235 4.53 -6.51 -12.79
C ASN A 235 5.05 -7.61 -11.86
N ARG A 236 4.96 -7.41 -10.55
CA ARG A 236 5.32 -8.44 -9.57
C ARG A 236 4.44 -9.67 -9.71
N ARG A 237 3.12 -9.52 -9.79
CA ARG A 237 2.20 -10.66 -10.01
C ARG A 237 2.51 -11.41 -11.30
N GLU A 238 2.87 -10.70 -12.38
CA GLU A 238 3.26 -11.33 -13.64
C GLU A 238 4.55 -12.17 -13.48
N ILE A 239 5.59 -11.61 -12.86
CA ILE A 239 6.83 -12.33 -12.54
C ILE A 239 6.56 -13.52 -11.62
N SER A 240 5.67 -13.36 -10.63
CA SER A 240 5.25 -14.44 -9.72
C SER A 240 4.59 -15.59 -10.45
N VAL A 241 3.67 -15.29 -11.37
CA VAL A 241 2.99 -16.31 -12.18
C VAL A 241 3.99 -17.04 -13.07
N GLU A 242 4.90 -16.33 -13.74
CA GLU A 242 5.95 -16.94 -14.56
C GLU A 242 6.86 -17.87 -13.73
N ARG A 243 7.31 -17.38 -12.56
CA ARG A 243 8.10 -18.19 -11.61
C ARG A 243 7.33 -19.43 -11.14
N TRP A 244 6.02 -19.30 -10.92
CA TRP A 244 5.18 -20.40 -10.45
C TRP A 244 4.95 -21.46 -11.53
N ILE A 245 4.74 -21.05 -12.79
CA ILE A 245 4.66 -21.96 -13.93
C ILE A 245 5.96 -22.76 -14.04
N LYS A 246 7.11 -22.09 -14.02
CA LYS A 246 8.43 -22.74 -14.09
C LYS A 246 8.64 -23.77 -12.98
N LEU A 247 8.34 -23.40 -11.72
CA LEU A 247 8.47 -24.32 -10.59
C LEU A 247 7.48 -25.49 -10.68
N GLY A 248 6.30 -25.27 -11.28
CA GLY A 248 5.35 -26.34 -11.55
C GLY A 248 5.87 -27.34 -12.58
N GLU A 249 6.50 -26.88 -13.65
CA GLU A 249 7.16 -27.73 -14.65
C GLU A 249 8.31 -28.53 -14.03
N GLU A 250 9.16 -27.89 -13.23
CA GLU A 250 10.24 -28.57 -12.50
C GLU A 250 9.71 -29.64 -11.55
N PHE A 251 8.63 -29.35 -10.82
CA PHE A 251 7.99 -30.33 -9.94
C PHE A 251 7.38 -31.50 -10.71
N MET A 252 6.71 -31.25 -11.84
CA MET A 252 6.16 -32.32 -12.69
C MET A 252 7.27 -33.23 -13.25
N ALA A 253 8.38 -32.64 -13.69
CA ALA A 253 9.54 -33.38 -14.18
C ALA A 253 10.17 -34.24 -13.06
N ALA A 254 10.39 -33.67 -11.88
CA ALA A 254 10.94 -34.39 -10.73
C ALA A 254 10.02 -35.53 -10.26
N ARG A 255 8.70 -35.34 -10.34
CA ARG A 255 7.72 -36.41 -10.05
C ARG A 255 7.83 -37.55 -11.07
N GLN A 256 7.88 -37.22 -12.37
CA GLN A 256 8.03 -38.24 -13.41
C GLN A 256 9.33 -39.03 -13.25
N GLU A 257 10.44 -38.36 -12.93
CA GLU A 257 11.71 -39.01 -12.65
C GLU A 257 11.64 -39.95 -11.44
N ALA A 258 11.02 -39.50 -10.35
CA ALA A 258 10.79 -40.32 -9.17
C ALA A 258 9.92 -41.56 -9.47
N ASP A 259 8.88 -41.41 -10.30
CA ASP A 259 8.01 -42.51 -10.74
C ASP A 259 8.77 -43.54 -11.59
N VAL A 260 9.70 -43.09 -12.44
CA VAL A 260 10.49 -43.96 -13.33
C VAL A 260 11.64 -44.66 -12.60
N LEU A 261 12.39 -43.93 -11.77
CA LEU A 261 13.61 -44.45 -11.13
C LEU A 261 13.32 -45.13 -9.79
N GLY A 262 12.34 -44.65 -9.03
CA GLY A 262 12.01 -45.16 -7.70
C GLY A 262 13.13 -45.05 -6.66
N THR A 263 14.16 -44.23 -6.92
CA THR A 263 15.32 -44.06 -6.03
C THR A 263 15.03 -43.05 -4.92
N ASP A 264 15.68 -43.22 -3.76
CA ASP A 264 15.58 -42.26 -2.64
C ASP A 264 16.01 -40.85 -3.06
N GLU A 265 17.02 -40.75 -3.93
CA GLU A 265 17.51 -39.48 -4.48
C GLU A 265 16.43 -38.78 -5.32
N ALA A 266 15.77 -39.51 -6.23
CA ALA A 266 14.70 -38.95 -7.06
C ALA A 266 13.51 -38.51 -6.20
N MET A 267 13.15 -39.30 -5.19
CA MET A 267 12.09 -38.95 -4.22
C MET A 267 12.44 -37.69 -3.42
N GLU A 268 13.69 -37.51 -3.01
CA GLU A 268 14.13 -36.30 -2.32
C GLU A 268 14.14 -35.07 -3.24
N ASN A 269 14.55 -35.22 -4.50
CA ASN A 269 14.48 -34.16 -5.49
C ASN A 269 13.04 -33.71 -5.75
N MET A 270 12.10 -34.65 -5.84
CA MET A 270 10.67 -34.36 -5.94
C MET A 270 10.18 -33.56 -4.72
N ARG A 271 10.55 -33.94 -3.48
CA ARG A 271 10.19 -33.21 -2.26
C ARG A 271 10.75 -31.79 -2.24
N LYS A 272 11.99 -31.60 -2.68
CA LYS A 272 12.61 -30.27 -2.81
C LYS A 272 11.86 -29.40 -3.81
N ALA A 273 11.53 -29.94 -4.98
CA ALA A 273 10.77 -29.22 -6.00
C ALA A 273 9.36 -28.84 -5.50
N GLN A 274 8.67 -29.76 -4.83
CA GLN A 274 7.38 -29.49 -4.18
C GLN A 274 7.49 -28.33 -3.19
N LYS A 275 8.46 -28.38 -2.28
CA LYS A 275 8.67 -27.33 -1.27
C LYS A 275 9.01 -25.98 -1.91
N ALA A 276 9.74 -25.97 -3.02
CA ALA A 276 10.03 -24.75 -3.76
C ALA A 276 8.77 -24.16 -4.41
N PHE A 277 7.93 -25.00 -5.02
CA PHE A 277 6.65 -24.62 -5.60
C PHE A 277 5.68 -24.05 -4.56
N GLU A 278 5.59 -24.66 -3.39
CA GLU A 278 4.68 -24.24 -2.30
C GLU A 278 5.07 -22.92 -1.63
N ARG A 279 6.35 -22.50 -1.70
CA ARG A 279 6.86 -21.30 -1.01
C ARG A 279 6.55 -19.97 -1.70
N ILE A 280 6.22 -19.97 -2.99
CA ILE A 280 6.06 -18.73 -3.78
C ILE A 280 5.01 -17.76 -3.20
N PRO A 281 3.81 -18.21 -2.78
CA PRO A 281 2.78 -17.28 -2.29
C PRO A 281 3.22 -16.47 -1.06
N GLU A 282 4.08 -17.05 -0.21
CA GLU A 282 4.61 -16.38 0.98
C GLU A 282 5.60 -15.28 0.59
N ASP A 283 6.60 -15.62 -0.24
CA ASP A 283 7.63 -14.67 -0.72
C ASP A 283 6.99 -13.41 -1.32
N ASP A 284 6.01 -13.60 -2.20
CA ASP A 284 5.38 -12.51 -2.94
C ASP A 284 4.50 -11.63 -2.06
N TYR A 285 3.81 -12.23 -1.09
CA TYR A 285 3.01 -11.49 -0.11
C TYR A 285 3.88 -10.50 0.69
N TRP A 286 5.05 -10.94 1.13
CA TRP A 286 5.97 -10.11 1.91
C TRP A 286 6.57 -8.97 1.10
N VAL A 287 6.97 -9.26 -0.14
CA VAL A 287 7.50 -8.24 -1.07
C VAL A 287 6.43 -7.17 -1.32
N LEU A 288 5.21 -7.55 -1.67
CA LEU A 288 4.12 -6.60 -1.94
C LEU A 288 3.74 -5.78 -0.71
N SER A 289 3.73 -6.41 0.48
CA SER A 289 3.44 -5.72 1.73
C SER A 289 4.49 -4.65 2.04
N SER A 290 5.78 -4.95 1.85
CA SER A 290 6.87 -4.00 2.11
C SER A 290 6.87 -2.79 1.15
N MET A 291 6.46 -3.00 -0.10
CA MET A 291 6.48 -1.97 -1.15
C MET A 291 5.46 -0.85 -0.91
N ARG A 292 4.29 -1.18 -0.37
CA ARG A 292 3.21 -0.22 -0.11
C ARG A 292 3.66 0.96 0.78
N TYR A 293 4.64 0.74 1.65
CA TYR A 293 5.12 1.72 2.62
C TYR A 293 6.26 2.61 2.10
N ARG A 294 6.89 2.25 0.98
CA ARG A 294 8.11 2.92 0.48
C ARG A 294 7.89 3.79 -0.75
N GLN A 295 6.76 3.66 -1.43
CA GLN A 295 6.48 4.39 -2.66
C GLN A 295 5.61 5.62 -2.41
N TRP A 296 6.03 6.70 -3.06
CA TRP A 296 5.25 7.90 -3.33
C TRP A 296 4.34 7.67 -4.53
#